data_AF-A0A3D4ASK6-F1
#
_entry.id   AF-A0A3D4ASK6-F1
#
_cell.length_a   1.000
_cell.length_b   1.000
_cell.length_c   1.000
_cell.angle_alpha   90.00
_cell.angle_beta   90.00
_cell.angle_gamma   90.00
#
_symmetry.space_group_name_H-M   'P 1'
#
loop_
_entity.id
_entity.type
_entity.pdbx_description
1 polymer ?
#
loop_
_entity_poly.entity_id
_entity_poly.type
_entity_poly.pdbx_seq_one_letter_code
_entity_poly.pdbx_strand_id
1 'polypeptide(L)'
;QTQALDDIREAYVGNKQLYIIEVPTSKVSIQDAVSSYLFNSQLVSLSDDAMLLVAPQECQRNPAVKAYIEELIVADNPINQVQFFDLRQSMQNGGGPACLRLRVALNSHELAAVNPDVILNEQKYTQLCDWATRHYRDKLGANDFADPALLTESYQALDELTQLLSLGSVYPFQLEA
;
A
#
# COMPACT_ATOMS: atom_id res chain seq x y z
N GLN A 1 -24.86 10.09 -5.31
CA GLN A 1 -24.27 9.76 -4.00
C GLN A 1 -25.35 9.27 -3.04
N THR A 2 -26.39 10.06 -2.75
CA THR A 2 -27.47 9.69 -1.81
C THR A 2 -28.07 8.30 -2.06
N GLN A 3 -28.57 8.03 -3.26
CA GLN A 3 -29.13 6.71 -3.59
C GLN A 3 -28.13 5.57 -3.32
N ALA A 4 -26.88 5.71 -3.75
CA ALA A 4 -25.86 4.69 -3.52
C ALA A 4 -25.58 4.45 -2.04
N LEU A 5 -25.62 5.49 -1.20
CA LEU A 5 -25.47 5.34 0.25
C LEU A 5 -26.67 4.62 0.88
N ASP A 6 -27.88 4.88 0.38
CA ASP A 6 -29.08 4.20 0.84
C ASP A 6 -29.08 2.71 0.43
N ASP A 7 -28.67 2.42 -0.80
CA ASP A 7 -28.48 1.04 -1.28
C ASP A 7 -27.45 0.28 -0.41
N ILE A 8 -26.33 0.93 -0.04
CA ILE A 8 -25.33 0.35 0.87
C ILE A 8 -25.93 0.07 2.25
N ARG A 9 -26.72 0.99 2.80
CA ARG A 9 -27.35 0.81 4.12
C ARG A 9 -28.35 -0.34 4.12
N GLU A 10 -29.14 -0.47 3.06
CA GLU A 10 -30.11 -1.55 2.92
C GLU A 10 -29.43 -2.90 2.71
N ALA A 11 -28.36 -2.96 1.92
CA ALA A 11 -27.64 -4.18 1.61
C ALA A 11 -26.72 -4.68 2.75
N TYR A 12 -26.32 -3.80 3.67
CA TYR A 12 -25.38 -4.15 4.73
C TYR A 12 -26.04 -5.05 5.79
N VAL A 13 -25.70 -6.33 5.77
CA VAL A 13 -26.16 -7.36 6.72
C VAL A 13 -25.13 -7.69 7.81
N GLY A 14 -24.10 -6.85 7.97
CA GLY A 14 -23.03 -7.07 8.93
C GLY A 14 -23.49 -6.89 10.38
N ASN A 15 -22.80 -7.57 11.30
CA ASN A 15 -23.08 -7.51 12.74
C ASN A 15 -22.44 -6.30 13.46
N LYS A 16 -21.61 -5.52 12.76
CA LYS A 16 -21.00 -4.29 13.28
C LYS A 16 -21.78 -3.07 12.80
N GLN A 17 -21.70 -1.96 13.54
CA GLN A 17 -22.28 -0.69 13.09
C GLN A 17 -21.64 -0.24 11.76
N LEU A 18 -22.47 0.16 10.80
CA LEU A 18 -22.01 0.77 9.55
C LEU A 18 -21.72 2.26 9.77
N TYR A 19 -20.47 2.67 9.55
CA TYR A 19 -20.05 4.06 9.59
C TYR A 19 -19.85 4.58 8.17
N ILE A 20 -20.61 5.61 7.78
CA ILE A 20 -20.42 6.33 6.52
C ILE A 20 -19.72 7.65 6.83
N ILE A 21 -18.47 7.77 6.39
CA ILE A 21 -17.63 8.95 6.62
C ILE A 21 -17.52 9.72 5.31
N GLU A 22 -18.17 10.87 5.25
CA GLU A 22 -18.13 11.76 4.09
C GLU A 22 -17.17 12.93 4.35
N VAL A 23 -16.28 13.20 3.39
CA VAL A 23 -15.39 14.36 3.43
C VAL A 23 -16.05 15.49 2.62
N PRO A 24 -16.54 16.56 3.26
CA PRO A 24 -17.19 17.63 2.53
C PRO A 24 -16.16 18.47 1.76
N THR A 25 -16.51 18.91 0.55
CA THR A 25 -15.66 19.77 -0.30
C THR A 25 -15.28 21.09 0.37
N SER A 26 -16.07 21.55 1.35
CA SER A 26 -15.76 22.73 2.16
C SER A 26 -14.61 22.53 3.14
N LYS A 27 -14.26 21.28 3.47
CA LYS A 27 -13.10 20.95 4.30
C LYS A 27 -11.89 20.52 3.47
N VAL A 28 -12.11 19.69 2.46
CA VAL A 28 -11.05 19.21 1.54
C VAL A 28 -11.54 19.37 0.12
N SER A 29 -10.90 20.24 -0.66
CA SER A 29 -11.23 20.40 -2.08
C SER A 29 -10.87 19.14 -2.88
N ILE A 30 -11.45 18.98 -4.07
CA ILE A 30 -11.06 17.88 -4.98
C ILE A 30 -9.56 17.98 -5.35
N GLN A 31 -9.05 19.20 -5.53
CA GLN A 31 -7.64 19.43 -5.82
C GLN A 31 -6.74 18.95 -4.66
N ASP A 32 -7.15 19.20 -3.42
CA ASP A 32 -6.44 18.73 -2.24
C ASP A 32 -6.52 17.21 -2.10
N ALA A 33 -7.68 16.62 -2.36
CA ALA A 33 -7.86 15.16 -2.35
C ALA A 33 -6.96 14.46 -3.37
N VAL A 34 -6.85 15.01 -4.58
CA VAL A 34 -5.99 14.48 -5.66
C VAL A 34 -4.51 14.68 -5.34
N SER A 35 -4.10 15.88 -4.93
CA SER A 35 -2.69 16.19 -4.67
C SER A 35 -2.14 15.50 -3.43
N SER A 36 -2.99 15.23 -2.43
CA SER A 36 -2.59 14.56 -1.19
C SER A 36 -2.72 13.04 -1.23
N TYR A 37 -3.46 12.49 -2.20
CA TYR A 37 -3.82 11.07 -2.24
C TYR A 37 -4.58 10.59 -0.97
N LEU A 38 -5.35 11.47 -0.31
CA LEU A 38 -6.11 11.13 0.91
C LEU A 38 -6.92 9.83 0.76
N PHE A 39 -7.67 9.69 -0.32
CA PHE A 39 -8.51 8.51 -0.57
C PHE A 39 -7.74 7.28 -1.09
N ASN A 40 -6.44 7.41 -1.34
CA ASN A 40 -5.54 6.29 -1.61
C ASN A 40 -4.83 5.79 -0.33
N SER A 41 -5.32 6.18 0.84
CA SER A 41 -4.89 5.64 2.12
C SER A 41 -5.38 4.20 2.32
N GLN A 42 -4.76 3.48 3.26
CA GLN A 42 -5.30 2.19 3.74
C GLN A 42 -6.03 2.39 5.06
N LEU A 43 -7.14 1.68 5.23
CA LEU A 43 -7.80 1.51 6.53
C LEU A 43 -7.47 0.11 7.05
N VAL A 44 -6.79 0.07 8.19
CA VAL A 44 -6.33 -1.17 8.85
C VAL A 44 -7.09 -1.35 10.14
N SER A 45 -7.82 -2.46 10.29
CA SER A 45 -8.47 -2.81 11.54
C SER A 45 -7.42 -3.22 12.58
N LEU A 46 -7.54 -2.70 13.79
CA LEU A 46 -6.72 -3.03 14.95
C LEU A 46 -7.46 -4.00 15.88
N SER A 47 -6.82 -4.37 16.99
CA SER A 47 -7.55 -4.93 18.14
C SER A 47 -8.61 -3.92 18.61
N ASP A 48 -9.71 -4.43 19.17
CA ASP A 48 -10.77 -3.60 19.77
C ASP A 48 -11.61 -2.77 18.78
N ASP A 49 -11.75 -3.23 17.54
CA ASP A 49 -12.56 -2.61 16.47
C ASP A 49 -12.14 -1.20 16.01
N ALA A 50 -11.06 -0.66 16.57
CA ALA A 50 -10.42 0.56 16.11
C ALA A 50 -9.80 0.40 14.71
N MET A 51 -9.63 1.51 14.00
CA MET A 51 -9.00 1.57 12.69
C MET A 51 -7.85 2.57 12.65
N LEU A 52 -6.77 2.16 12.00
CA LEU A 52 -5.63 2.99 11.64
C LEU A 52 -5.75 3.45 10.18
N LEU A 53 -5.63 4.75 9.97
CA LEU A 53 -5.45 5.35 8.65
C LEU A 53 -3.96 5.36 8.28
N VAL A 54 -3.56 4.60 7.27
CA VAL A 54 -2.21 4.64 6.70
C VAL A 54 -2.22 5.57 5.50
N ALA A 55 -1.66 6.78 5.68
CA ALA A 55 -1.73 7.86 4.70
C ALA A 55 -0.33 8.25 4.17
N PRO A 56 -0.23 8.78 2.94
CA PRO A 56 1.04 9.30 2.43
C PRO A 56 1.42 10.62 3.11
N GLN A 57 2.71 10.94 3.14
CA GLN A 57 3.22 12.17 3.77
C GLN A 57 2.67 13.47 3.12
N GLU A 58 2.21 13.41 1.88
CA GLU A 58 1.51 14.49 1.18
C GLU A 58 0.22 14.92 1.92
N CYS A 59 -0.48 13.99 2.57
CA CYS A 59 -1.61 14.30 3.44
C CYS A 59 -1.20 15.16 4.65
N GLN A 60 -0.02 14.89 5.22
CA GLN A 60 0.52 15.66 6.34
C GLN A 60 1.00 17.07 5.89
N ARG A 61 1.49 17.20 4.66
CA ARG A 61 1.99 18.46 4.09
C ARG A 61 0.88 19.38 3.59
N ASN A 62 -0.27 18.84 3.17
CA ASN A 62 -1.43 19.62 2.76
C ASN A 62 -2.21 20.11 4.00
N PRO A 63 -2.29 21.42 4.29
CA PRO A 63 -2.90 21.91 5.53
C PRO A 63 -4.38 21.56 5.69
N ALA A 64 -5.17 21.62 4.61
CA ALA A 64 -6.60 21.31 4.64
C ALA A 64 -6.84 19.83 4.95
N VAL A 65 -6.07 18.95 4.30
CA VAL A 65 -6.15 17.50 4.50
C VAL A 65 -5.67 17.10 5.89
N LYS A 66 -4.56 17.68 6.35
CA LYS A 66 -4.04 17.45 7.71
C LYS A 66 -5.08 17.84 8.76
N ALA A 67 -5.65 19.03 8.65
CA ALA A 67 -6.68 19.50 9.58
C ALA A 67 -7.91 18.58 9.58
N TYR A 68 -8.33 18.10 8.40
CA TYR A 68 -9.43 17.14 8.30
C TYR A 68 -9.10 15.79 8.95
N ILE A 69 -7.89 15.24 8.74
CA ILE A 69 -7.46 14.00 9.38
C ILE A 69 -7.41 14.15 10.90
N GLU A 70 -6.90 15.27 11.41
CA GLU A 70 -6.84 15.55 12.86
C GLU A 70 -8.25 15.62 13.47
N GLU A 71 -9.24 16.15 12.74
CA GLU A 71 -10.64 16.10 13.14
C GLU A 71 -11.22 14.68 13.06
N LEU A 72 -10.91 13.95 12.00
CA LEU A 72 -11.40 12.60 11.75
C LEU A 72 -11.02 11.62 12.88
N ILE A 73 -9.77 11.68 13.35
CA ILE A 73 -9.26 10.74 14.36
C ILE A 73 -9.80 10.98 15.77
N VAL A 74 -10.45 12.13 16.02
CA VAL A 74 -11.09 12.46 17.31
C VAL A 74 -12.62 12.44 17.25
N ALA A 75 -13.21 12.28 16.06
CA ALA A 75 -14.65 12.20 15.88
C ALA A 75 -15.19 10.83 16.30
N ASP A 76 -16.51 10.73 16.51
CA ASP A 76 -17.19 9.49 16.89
C ASP A 76 -17.30 8.50 15.71
N ASN A 77 -16.19 7.80 15.45
CA ASN A 77 -16.05 6.78 14.41
C ASN A 77 -14.87 5.84 14.72
N PRO A 78 -14.71 4.70 14.01
CA PRO A 78 -13.66 3.73 14.31
C PRO A 78 -12.23 4.22 14.02
N ILE A 79 -12.05 5.22 13.13
CA ILE A 79 -10.72 5.71 12.75
C ILE A 79 -10.22 6.61 13.88
N ASN A 80 -9.24 6.15 14.65
CA ASN A 80 -8.72 6.88 15.82
C ASN A 80 -7.21 7.14 15.77
N GLN A 81 -6.53 6.63 14.74
CA GLN A 81 -5.10 6.78 14.56
C GLN A 81 -4.78 7.06 13.10
N VAL A 82 -3.69 7.78 12.87
CA VAL A 82 -3.09 7.98 11.54
C VAL A 82 -1.59 7.71 11.60
N GLN A 83 -1.09 6.97 10.62
CA GLN A 83 0.34 6.76 10.40
C GLN A 83 0.68 7.31 9.00
N PHE A 84 1.62 8.26 8.95
CA PHE A 84 2.10 8.83 7.71
C PHE A 84 3.36 8.11 7.21
N PHE A 85 3.41 7.78 5.92
CA PHE A 85 4.58 7.17 5.27
C PHE A 85 5.11 8.03 4.12
N ASP A 86 6.43 8.11 4.00
CA ASP A 86 7.11 8.74 2.87
C ASP A 86 7.19 7.73 1.70
N LEU A 87 6.34 7.95 0.69
CA LEU A 87 6.27 7.14 -0.52
C LEU A 87 6.63 7.96 -1.77
N ARG A 88 7.46 9.01 -1.63
CA ARG A 88 7.76 10.00 -2.68
C ARG A 88 8.04 9.38 -4.06
N GLN A 89 8.82 8.32 -4.13
CA GLN A 89 9.19 7.68 -5.41
C GLN A 89 7.99 7.02 -6.11
N SER A 90 7.08 6.41 -5.34
CA SER A 90 5.85 5.84 -5.89
C SER A 90 4.85 6.93 -6.24
N MET A 91 4.71 7.94 -5.38
CA MET A 91 3.83 9.09 -5.56
C MET A 91 4.20 9.92 -6.80
N GLN A 92 5.48 10.06 -7.13
CA GLN A 92 5.95 10.71 -8.36
C GLN A 92 5.46 10.01 -9.63
N ASN A 93 5.10 8.73 -9.53
CA ASN A 93 4.49 7.95 -10.61
C ASN A 93 3.00 7.63 -10.35
N GLY A 94 2.35 8.31 -9.40
CA GLY A 94 0.93 8.16 -9.10
C GLY A 94 0.54 6.94 -8.26
N GLY A 95 1.49 6.30 -7.58
CA GLY A 95 1.24 5.19 -6.64
C GLY A 95 1.24 5.67 -5.19
N GLY A 96 0.07 5.75 -4.56
CA GLY A 96 -0.02 5.92 -3.10
C GLY A 96 -0.04 4.59 -2.34
N PRO A 97 -0.22 4.61 -1.01
CA PRO A 97 -0.15 3.42 -0.15
C PRO A 97 -1.08 2.29 -0.59
N ALA A 98 -2.31 2.62 -1.00
CA ALA A 98 -3.27 1.62 -1.47
C ALA A 98 -2.92 1.03 -2.84
N CYS A 99 -2.14 1.71 -3.67
CA CYS A 99 -1.71 1.19 -4.97
C CYS A 99 -0.63 0.10 -4.84
N LEU A 100 0.13 0.08 -3.75
CA LEU A 100 1.25 -0.84 -3.52
C LEU A 100 0.84 -2.18 -2.87
N ARG A 101 -0.46 -2.47 -2.79
CA ARG A 101 -0.98 -3.61 -2.01
C ARG A 101 -2.22 -4.25 -2.63
N LEU A 102 -2.29 -5.57 -2.49
CA LEU A 102 -3.48 -6.37 -2.76
C LEU A 102 -4.07 -6.87 -1.43
N ARG A 103 -5.38 -6.65 -1.22
CA ARG A 103 -6.08 -7.19 -0.05
C ARG A 103 -6.61 -8.59 -0.38
N VAL A 104 -6.21 -9.58 0.39
CA VAL A 104 -6.68 -10.96 0.28
C VAL A 104 -7.15 -11.41 1.66
N ALA A 105 -8.46 -11.65 1.83
CA ALA A 105 -9.00 -12.19 3.06
C ALA A 105 -8.81 -13.71 3.05
N LEU A 106 -8.12 -14.24 4.07
CA LEU A 106 -7.80 -15.66 4.19
C LEU A 106 -8.20 -16.15 5.58
N ASN A 107 -8.79 -17.34 5.65
CA ASN A 107 -8.92 -18.07 6.91
C ASN A 107 -7.57 -18.74 7.28
N SER A 108 -7.49 -19.31 8.49
CA SER A 108 -6.23 -19.91 8.98
C SER A 108 -5.69 -21.05 8.12
N HIS A 109 -6.56 -21.86 7.51
CA HIS A 109 -6.15 -22.94 6.62
C HIS A 109 -5.63 -22.41 5.29
N GLU A 110 -6.31 -21.43 4.71
CA GLU A 110 -5.86 -20.77 3.47
C GLU A 110 -4.54 -20.03 3.68
N LEU A 111 -4.38 -19.35 4.81
CA LEU A 111 -3.12 -18.69 5.18
C LEU A 111 -1.98 -19.70 5.32
N ALA A 112 -2.23 -20.86 5.93
CA ALA A 112 -1.24 -21.93 6.05
C ALA A 112 -0.82 -22.56 4.70
N ALA A 113 -1.66 -22.41 3.66
CA ALA A 113 -1.35 -22.87 2.32
C ALA A 113 -0.60 -21.84 1.46
N VAL A 114 -0.49 -20.59 1.92
CA VAL A 114 0.34 -19.57 1.24
C VAL A 114 1.81 -19.97 1.36
N ASN A 115 2.60 -19.71 0.31
CA ASN A 115 4.05 -19.89 0.37
C ASN A 115 4.62 -19.10 1.57
N PRO A 116 5.19 -19.78 2.60
CA PRO A 116 5.64 -19.10 3.80
C PRO A 116 6.79 -18.11 3.53
N ASP A 117 7.55 -18.31 2.45
CA ASP A 117 8.68 -17.45 2.09
C ASP A 117 8.28 -16.08 1.52
N VAL A 118 7.00 -15.86 1.22
CA VAL A 118 6.46 -14.54 0.85
C VAL A 118 5.80 -13.81 2.02
N ILE A 119 5.67 -14.47 3.19
CA ILE A 119 5.10 -13.84 4.38
C ILE A 119 6.16 -12.96 5.05
N LEU A 120 5.86 -11.67 5.17
CA LEU A 120 6.78 -10.70 5.77
C LEU A 120 6.93 -10.96 7.27
N ASN A 121 8.19 -11.06 7.71
CA ASN A 121 8.62 -11.05 9.11
C ASN A 121 9.95 -10.28 9.20
N GLU A 122 10.51 -10.12 10.40
CA GLU A 122 11.75 -9.34 10.60
C GLU A 122 12.95 -9.90 9.81
N GLN A 123 13.08 -11.23 9.75
CA GLN A 123 14.15 -11.89 9.00
C GLN A 123 13.98 -11.65 7.50
N LYS A 124 12.78 -11.87 6.95
CA LYS A 124 12.49 -11.66 5.53
C LYS A 124 12.63 -10.20 5.14
N TYR A 125 12.21 -9.28 6.01
CA TYR A 125 12.43 -7.84 5.83
C TYR A 125 13.92 -7.52 5.67
N THR A 126 14.76 -8.02 6.58
CA THR A 126 16.21 -7.80 6.53
C THR A 126 16.81 -8.37 5.24
N GLN A 127 16.45 -9.60 4.88
CA GLN A 127 16.91 -10.24 3.64
C GLN A 127 16.52 -9.46 2.39
N LEU A 128 15.29 -8.93 2.33
CA LEU A 128 14.81 -8.13 1.20
C LEU A 128 15.50 -6.77 1.14
N CYS A 129 15.76 -6.13 2.28
CA CYS A 129 16.53 -4.89 2.35
C CYS A 129 17.96 -5.12 1.84
N ASP A 130 18.64 -6.17 2.32
CA ASP A 130 20.00 -6.50 1.87
C ASP A 130 20.05 -6.85 0.38
N TRP A 131 19.05 -7.59 -0.11
CA TRP A 131 18.91 -7.87 -1.55
C TRP A 131 18.73 -6.57 -2.35
N ALA A 132 17.85 -5.67 -1.90
CA ALA A 132 17.63 -4.39 -2.58
C ALA A 132 18.89 -3.53 -2.57
N THR A 133 19.60 -3.41 -1.44
CA THR A 133 20.84 -2.65 -1.31
C THR A 133 21.96 -3.19 -2.21
N ARG A 134 22.02 -4.50 -2.44
CA ARG A 134 23.02 -5.10 -3.34
C ARG A 134 22.73 -4.86 -4.82
N HIS A 135 21.45 -4.83 -5.20
CA HIS A 135 21.06 -4.91 -6.62
C HIS A 135 20.50 -3.61 -7.20
N TYR A 136 19.96 -2.69 -6.40
CA TYR A 136 19.34 -1.46 -6.91
C TYR A 136 20.39 -0.36 -7.06
N ARG A 137 20.36 0.31 -8.22
CA ARG A 137 21.13 1.54 -8.45
C ARG A 137 20.48 2.71 -7.71
N ASP A 138 21.29 3.57 -7.08
CA ASP A 138 20.81 4.79 -6.43
C ASP A 138 20.24 5.83 -7.42
N LYS A 139 20.61 5.72 -8.70
CA LYS A 139 20.15 6.58 -9.80
C LYS A 139 19.93 5.74 -11.05
N LEU A 140 18.84 6.01 -11.75
CA LEU A 140 18.51 5.41 -13.03
C LEU A 140 17.88 6.47 -13.93
N GLY A 141 18.43 6.68 -15.11
CA GLY A 141 17.94 7.58 -16.14
C GLY A 141 17.60 6.84 -17.44
N ALA A 142 16.96 7.55 -18.37
CA ALA A 142 16.48 6.95 -19.62
C ALA A 142 17.59 6.30 -20.46
N ASN A 143 18.81 6.84 -20.43
CA ASN A 143 19.94 6.31 -21.19
C ASN A 143 20.50 5.00 -20.61
N ASP A 144 20.28 4.75 -19.31
CA ASP A 144 20.78 3.54 -18.64
C ASP A 144 20.03 2.30 -19.12
N PHE A 145 18.83 2.44 -19.70
CA PHE A 145 18.12 1.33 -20.33
C PHE A 145 18.81 0.77 -21.58
N ALA A 146 19.76 1.51 -22.17
CA ALA A 146 20.57 1.03 -23.28
C ALA A 146 21.84 0.28 -22.82
N ASP A 147 22.16 0.31 -21.51
CA ASP A 147 23.30 -0.38 -20.94
C ASP A 147 23.00 -1.88 -20.78
N PRO A 148 23.70 -2.78 -21.51
CA PRO A 148 23.47 -4.22 -21.38
C PRO A 148 23.80 -4.75 -19.98
N ALA A 149 24.63 -4.06 -19.19
CA ALA A 149 24.91 -4.47 -17.82
C ALA A 149 23.65 -4.41 -16.94
N LEU A 150 22.76 -3.43 -17.17
CA LEU A 150 21.49 -3.32 -16.44
C LEU A 150 20.62 -4.57 -16.63
N LEU A 151 20.61 -5.15 -17.84
CA LEU A 151 19.87 -6.38 -18.12
C LEU A 151 20.44 -7.57 -17.34
N THR A 152 21.76 -7.74 -17.38
CA THR A 152 22.45 -8.83 -16.65
C THR A 152 22.24 -8.70 -15.14
N GLU A 153 22.39 -7.49 -14.60
CA GLU A 153 22.13 -7.17 -13.19
C GLU A 153 20.67 -7.51 -12.81
N SER A 154 19.71 -7.14 -13.67
CA SER A 154 18.28 -7.39 -13.43
C SER A 154 17.97 -8.89 -13.40
N TYR A 155 18.52 -9.67 -14.34
CA TYR A 155 18.32 -11.12 -14.37
C TYR A 155 18.94 -11.80 -13.15
N GLN A 156 20.16 -11.42 -12.77
CA GLN A 156 20.79 -11.94 -11.56
C GLN A 156 19.98 -11.59 -10.31
N ALA A 157 19.53 -10.34 -10.18
CA ALA A 157 18.74 -9.89 -9.04
C ALA A 157 17.42 -10.68 -8.94
N LEU A 158 16.70 -10.85 -10.05
CA LEU A 158 15.45 -11.61 -10.08
C LEU A 158 15.68 -13.09 -9.78
N ASP A 159 16.75 -13.69 -10.29
CA ASP A 159 17.06 -15.09 -10.01
C ASP A 159 17.33 -15.31 -8.52
N GLU A 160 18.16 -14.47 -7.90
CA GLU A 160 18.40 -14.48 -6.45
C GLU A 160 17.10 -14.24 -5.66
N LEU A 161 16.22 -13.35 -6.12
CA LEU A 161 14.95 -13.06 -5.44
C LEU A 161 14.00 -14.26 -5.47
N THR A 162 13.89 -14.97 -6.60
CA THR A 162 13.04 -16.16 -6.70
C THR A 162 13.52 -17.28 -5.79
N GLN A 163 14.83 -17.41 -5.58
CA GLN A 163 15.41 -18.34 -4.62
C GLN A 163 15.10 -17.90 -3.18
N LEU A 164 15.26 -16.61 -2.86
CA LEU A 164 14.93 -16.04 -1.54
C LEU A 164 13.44 -16.20 -1.17
N LEU A 165 12.56 -16.16 -2.17
CA LEU A 165 11.11 -16.27 -2.02
C LEU A 165 10.57 -17.68 -2.31
N SER A 166 11.44 -18.66 -2.56
CA SER A 166 11.08 -20.06 -2.89
C SER A 166 10.01 -20.18 -3.99
N LEU A 167 10.14 -19.37 -5.05
CA LEU A 167 9.15 -19.32 -6.14
C LEU A 167 9.46 -20.32 -7.26
N GLY A 168 10.70 -20.83 -7.32
CA GLY A 168 11.20 -21.56 -8.48
C GLY A 168 11.36 -20.67 -9.71
N SER A 169 11.49 -21.27 -10.89
CA SER A 169 11.64 -20.57 -12.16
C SER A 169 10.29 -20.00 -12.64
N VAL A 170 9.99 -18.77 -12.25
CA VAL A 170 8.73 -18.08 -12.61
C VAL A 170 8.92 -17.06 -13.73
N TYR A 171 10.15 -16.61 -13.99
CA TYR A 171 10.45 -15.66 -15.05
C TYR A 171 10.86 -16.37 -16.34
N PRO A 172 10.49 -15.84 -17.54
CA PRO A 172 10.82 -16.47 -18.82
C PRO A 172 12.31 -16.80 -19.00
N PHE A 173 13.22 -15.89 -18.61
CA PHE A 173 14.67 -16.10 -18.78
C PHE A 173 15.21 -17.29 -17.96
N GLN A 174 14.50 -17.72 -16.92
CA GLN A 174 14.87 -18.87 -16.08
C GLN A 174 14.42 -20.21 -16.70
N LEU A 175 13.57 -20.18 -17.72
CA LEU A 175 13.03 -21.36 -18.40
C LEU A 175 13.78 -21.68 -19.70
N GLU A 176 14.55 -20.72 -20.22
CA GLU A 176 15.27 -20.82 -21.50
C GLU A 176 16.66 -21.50 -21.38
N ALA A 177 16.98 -22.09 -20.22
CA ALA A 177 18.25 -22.75 -19.93
C ALA A 177 18.29 -24.24 -20.32
#